data_AF-A0A918PBJ7-F1
#
_entry.id   AF-A0A918PBJ7-F1
#
_cell.length_a   1.000
_cell.length_b   1.000
_cell.length_c   1.000
_cell.angle_alpha   90.00
_cell.angle_beta   90.00
_cell.angle_gamma   90.00
#
_symmetry.space_group_name_H-M   'P 1'
#
loop_
_entity.id
_entity.type
_entity.pdbx_description
1 polymer ?
#
loop_
_entity_poly.entity_id
_entity_poly.type
_entity_poly.pdbx_seq_one_letter_code
_entity_poly.pdbx_strand_id
1 'polypeptide(L)' 'MDSSHVSALQFKHAGIDRQLHVEMCRPMPDHAVIQALKKQKLRLKDEIGRH' A
#
# COMPACT_ATOMS: atom_id res chain seq x y z
N MET A 1 -20.86 -12.11 -2.53
CA MET A 1 -20.15 -12.04 -1.22
C MET A 1 -18.76 -11.44 -1.46
N ASP A 2 -18.70 -10.37 -2.26
CA ASP A 2 -17.46 -9.86 -2.87
C ASP A 2 -16.82 -8.74 -2.03
N SER A 3 -17.59 -8.19 -1.09
CA SER A 3 -17.17 -7.13 -0.18
C SER A 3 -15.98 -7.53 0.69
N SER A 4 -15.88 -8.80 1.09
CA SER A 4 -14.79 -9.26 1.97
C SER A 4 -13.42 -9.24 1.29
N HIS A 5 -13.37 -9.53 -0.02
CA HIS A 5 -12.11 -9.52 -0.78
C HIS A 5 -11.61 -8.07 -0.96
N VAL A 6 -12.50 -7.17 -1.38
CA VAL A 6 -12.18 -5.74 -1.54
C VAL A 6 -11.81 -5.11 -0.21
N SER A 7 -12.51 -5.41 0.89
CA SER A 7 -12.16 -4.92 2.23
C SER A 7 -10.77 -5.39 2.69
N ALA A 8 -10.39 -6.63 2.40
CA ALA A 8 -9.05 -7.13 2.72
C ALA A 8 -7.96 -6.43 1.89
N LEU A 9 -8.22 -6.17 0.60
CA LEU A 9 -7.31 -5.40 -0.25
C LEU A 9 -7.17 -3.95 0.21
N GLN A 10 -8.28 -3.30 0.59
CA GLN A 10 -8.28 -1.95 1.16
C GLN A 10 -7.51 -1.88 2.48
N PHE A 11 -7.65 -2.89 3.36
CA PHE A 11 -6.91 -2.94 4.61
C PHE A 11 -5.40 -3.07 4.37
N LYS A 12 -4.98 -3.93 3.43
CA LYS A 12 -3.59 -4.05 3.00
C LYS A 12 -3.06 -2.74 2.40
N HIS A 13 -3.85 -2.08 1.57
CA HIS A 13 -3.52 -0.79 0.98
C HIS A 13 -3.29 0.28 2.05
N ALA A 14 -4.20 0.39 3.02
CA ALA A 14 -4.07 1.32 4.15
C ALA A 14 -2.81 1.05 5.01
N GLY A 15 -2.48 -0.22 5.22
CA GLY A 15 -1.25 -0.61 5.92
C GLY A 15 0.03 -0.20 5.19
N ILE A 16 0.05 -0.27 3.87
CA ILE A 16 1.19 0.16 3.05
C ILE A 16 1.30 1.68 3.03
N ASP A 17 0.18 2.41 2.90
CA ASP A 17 0.17 3.88 2.98
C ASP A 17 0.71 4.38 4.32
N ARG A 18 0.34 3.73 5.42
CA ARG A 18 0.86 4.06 6.75
C ARG A 18 2.36 3.84 6.85
N GLN A 19 2.86 2.70 6.37
CA GLN A 19 4.30 2.41 6.36
C GLN A 19 5.06 3.43 5.51
N LEU A 20 4.53 3.78 4.34
CA LEU A 20 5.13 4.75 3.43
C LEU A 20 5.18 6.15 4.08
N HIS A 21 4.11 6.56 4.76
CA HIS A 21 4.06 7.82 5.49
C HIS A 21 5.09 7.86 6.63
N VAL A 22 5.16 6.80 7.44
CA VAL A 22 6.14 6.68 8.52
C VAL A 22 7.56 6.79 7.97
N GLU A 23 7.85 6.10 6.87
CA GLU A 23 9.20 6.10 6.27
C GLU A 23 9.56 7.42 5.62
N MET A 24 8.58 8.14 5.05
CA MET A 24 8.79 9.50 4.54
C MET A 24 8.97 10.55 5.64
N CYS A 25 8.39 10.34 6.83
CA CYS A 25 8.59 11.21 7.98
C CYS A 25 9.92 10.98 8.70
N ARG A 26 10.67 9.91 8.37
CA ARG A 26 11.98 9.68 8.95
C ARG A 26 13.00 10.70 8.42
N PRO A 27 13.91 11.19 9.28
CA PRO A 27 14.95 12.16 8.88
C PRO A 27 15.94 11.60 7.85
N MET A 28 16.13 10.27 7.82
CA MET A 28 16.78 9.56 6.72
C MET A 28 15.82 8.49 6.18
N PRO A 29 15.05 8.80 5.14
CA PRO A 29 14.16 7.83 4.52
C PRO A 29 14.94 6.78 3.74
N ASP A 30 14.57 5.50 3.90
CA ASP A 30 15.07 4.45 3.01
C ASP A 30 14.29 4.50 1.69
N HIS A 31 14.95 5.03 0.66
CA HIS A 31 14.36 5.16 -0.67
C HIS A 31 14.05 3.81 -1.33
N ALA A 32 14.82 2.75 -1.04
CA ALA A 32 14.54 1.43 -1.59
C ALA A 32 13.25 0.84 -1.00
N VAL A 33 13.05 1.02 0.32
CA VAL A 33 11.81 0.64 1.00
C VAL A 33 10.63 1.45 0.47
N ILE A 34 10.76 2.76 0.33
CA ILE A 34 9.70 3.62 -0.22
C ILE A 34 9.32 3.20 -1.64
N GLN A 35 10.29 2.88 -2.50
CA GLN A 35 10.03 2.41 -3.86
C GLN A 35 9.32 1.05 -3.87
N ALA A 36 9.73 0.12 -3.01
CA ALA A 36 9.08 -1.18 -2.85
C ALA A 36 7.62 -1.03 -2.38
N LEU A 37 7.37 -0.20 -1.36
CA LEU A 37 6.04 0.09 -0.83
C LEU A 37 5.14 0.76 -1.89
N LYS A 38 5.65 1.72 -2.67
CA LYS A 38 4.92 2.35 -3.78
C LYS A 38 4.53 1.34 -4.85
N LYS A 39 5.43 0.42 -5.19
CA LYS A 39 5.16 -0.64 -6.18
C LYS A 39 4.10 -1.63 -5.68
N GLN A 40 4.15 -2.00 -4.41
CA GLN A 40 3.11 -2.84 -3.80
C GLN A 40 1.75 -2.12 -3.74
N LYS A 41 1.73 -0.83 -3.38
CA LYS A 41 0.53 0.01 -3.40
C LYS A 41 -0.09 0.06 -4.80
N LEU A 42 0.73 0.23 -5.85
CA LEU A 42 0.25 0.26 -7.23
C LEU A 42 -0.41 -1.07 -7.63
N ARG A 43 0.20 -2.21 -7.29
CA ARG A 43 -0.37 -3.54 -7.55
C ARG A 43 -1.71 -3.74 -6.85
N LEU A 44 -1.79 -3.42 -5.57
CA LEU A 44 -3.04 -3.49 -4.79
C LEU A 44 -4.12 -2.59 -5.37
N LYS A 45 -3.77 -1.38 -5.83
CA LYS A 45 -4.72 -0.48 -6.48
C LYS A 45 -5.27 -1.06 -7.78
N ASP A 46 -4.42 -1.72 -8.56
CA ASP A 46 -4.79 -2.41 -9.80
C ASP A 46 -5.72 -3.59 -9.52
N GLU A 47 -5.40 -4.40 -8.50
CA GLU A 47 -6.24 -5.52 -8.04
C GLU A 47 -7.62 -5.04 -7.57
N ILE A 48 -7.70 -3.93 -6.84
CA ILE A 48 -8.97 -3.33 -6.42
C ILE A 48 -9.78 -2.80 -7.62
N GLY A 49 -9.13 -2.18 -8.60
CA GLY A 49 -9.81 -1.61 -9.77
C GLY A 49 -10.23 -2.64 -10.82
N ARG A 50 -9.71 -3.87 -10.73
CA ARG A 50 -10.03 -4.97 -11.66
C ARG A 50 -11.24 -5.81 -11.21
N HIS A 51 -11.71 -5.60 -9.98
CA HIS A 51 -12.93 -6.17 -9.41
C HIS A 51 -14.08 -5.16 -9.44
#